data_AF-A0A5N7MM72-F1
#
_entry.id   AF-A0A5N7MM72-F1
#
_cell.length_a   1.000
_cell.length_b   1.000
_cell.length_c   1.000
_cell.angle_alpha   90.00
_cell.angle_beta   90.00
_cell.angle_gamma   90.00
#
_symmetry.space_group_name_H-M   'P 1'
#
loop_
_entity.id
_entity.type
_entity.pdbx_description
1 polymer ?
#
loop_
_entity_poly.entity_id
_entity_poly.type
_entity_poly.pdbx_seq_one_letter_code
_entity_poly.pdbx_strand_id
1 'polypeptide(L)' 'MAHPLLDTSAKRAILASWASDACAVENLPNWRKVPETGALVPLDGILDALRALDSGALH' A
#
# COMPACT_ATOMS: atom_id res chain seq x y z
N MET A 1 24.15 13.15 -0.15
CA MET A 1 23.09 13.52 -1.11
C MET A 1 21.82 12.83 -0.64
N ALA A 2 21.00 13.53 0.15
CA ALA A 2 19.76 12.98 0.65
C ALA A 2 18.74 13.01 -0.49
N HIS A 3 18.31 11.84 -0.96
CA HIS A 3 17.40 11.72 -2.09
C HIS A 3 15.97 11.94 -1.58
N PRO A 4 15.30 13.08 -1.88
CA PRO A 4 13.90 13.32 -1.51
C PRO A 4 12.90 12.37 -2.22
N LEU A 5 13.39 11.38 -2.95
CA LEU A 5 12.62 10.34 -3.64
C LEU A 5 12.37 9.09 -2.78
N LEU A 6 12.98 9.00 -1.59
CA LEU A 6 12.68 7.95 -0.62
C LEU A 6 11.27 8.10 -0.04
N ASP A 7 10.67 9.29 -0.06
CA ASP A 7 9.41 9.52 0.62
C ASP A 7 8.19 8.94 -0.10
N THR A 8 8.17 8.91 -1.43
CA THR A 8 6.97 8.49 -2.19
C THR A 8 7.14 7.10 -2.78
N SER A 9 8.32 6.79 -3.33
CA SER A 9 8.58 5.47 -3.91
C SER A 9 8.57 4.36 -2.86
N ALA A 10 9.15 4.60 -1.67
CA ALA A 10 9.12 3.63 -0.59
C ALA A 10 7.71 3.43 -0.03
N LYS A 11 6.94 4.52 0.17
CA LYS A 11 5.52 4.43 0.58
C LYS A 11 4.70 3.65 -0.45
N ARG A 12 4.93 3.87 -1.74
CA ARG A 12 4.30 3.11 -2.83
C ARG A 12 4.68 1.62 -2.77
N ALA A 13 5.95 1.30 -2.57
CA ALA A 13 6.42 -0.09 -2.50
C ALA A 13 5.78 -0.84 -1.32
N ILE A 14 5.66 -0.18 -0.16
CA ILE A 14 4.98 -0.74 1.02
C ILE A 14 3.50 -0.98 0.72
N LEU A 15 2.78 0.03 0.23
CA LEU A 15 1.35 -0.11 -0.12
C LEU A 15 1.11 -1.15 -1.22
N ALA A 16 1.97 -1.21 -2.24
CA ALA A 16 1.88 -2.21 -3.30
C ALA A 16 2.13 -3.63 -2.77
N SER A 17 3.03 -3.78 -1.79
CA SER A 17 3.24 -5.04 -1.08
C SER A 17 1.97 -5.49 -0.34
N TRP A 18 1.25 -4.56 0.30
CA TRP A 18 -0.04 -4.85 0.95
C TRP A 18 -1.17 -5.15 -0.04
N ALA A 19 -1.19 -4.51 -1.20
CA ALA A 19 -2.16 -4.79 -2.25
C ALA A 19 -1.96 -6.18 -2.89
N SER A 20 -0.75 -6.73 -2.78
CA SER A 20 -0.38 -8.04 -3.30
C SER A 20 -1.09 -9.19 -2.57
N ASP A 21 -1.14 -10.35 -3.22
CA ASP A 21 -1.80 -11.53 -2.69
C ASP A 21 -1.08 -12.13 -1.46
N ALA A 22 0.17 -11.71 -1.21
CA ALA A 22 0.90 -12.03 0.02
C ALA A 22 0.18 -11.56 1.29
N CYS A 23 -0.65 -10.51 1.19
CA CYS A 23 -1.46 -10.01 2.30
C CYS A 23 -2.93 -10.43 2.17
N ALA A 24 -3.29 -11.30 1.21
CA ALA A 24 -4.66 -11.80 1.07
C ALA A 24 -5.12 -12.52 2.33
N VAL A 25 -6.37 -12.29 2.70
CA VAL A 25 -6.98 -13.00 3.83
C VAL A 25 -7.90 -14.07 3.28
N GLU A 26 -7.67 -15.32 3.71
CA GLU A 26 -8.55 -16.42 3.38
C GLU A 26 -10.00 -16.07 3.77
N ASN A 27 -10.92 -16.25 2.82
CA ASN A 27 -12.35 -15.94 2.95
C ASN A 27 -12.74 -14.44 2.85
N LEU A 28 -11.78 -13.51 2.74
CA LEU A 28 -12.05 -12.07 2.62
C LEU A 28 -11.23 -11.43 1.48
N PRO A 29 -11.65 -11.61 0.21
CA PRO A 29 -10.86 -11.17 -0.96
C PRO A 29 -10.69 -9.64 -1.04
N ASN A 30 -11.60 -8.89 -0.43
CA ASN A 30 -11.55 -7.42 -0.38
C ASN A 30 -10.70 -6.89 0.78
N TRP A 31 -10.14 -7.76 1.62
CA TRP A 31 -9.36 -7.39 2.79
C TRP A 31 -7.92 -7.88 2.66
N ARG A 32 -7.01 -7.04 3.13
CA ARG A 32 -5.59 -7.34 3.23
C ARG A 32 -5.17 -7.28 4.69
N LYS A 33 -4.39 -8.27 5.13
CA LYS A 33 -3.80 -8.29 6.46
C LYS A 33 -2.37 -7.78 6.38
N VAL A 34 -2.11 -6.66 7.06
CA VAL A 34 -0.78 -6.07 7.11
C VAL A 34 0.14 -7.00 7.91
N PRO A 35 1.28 -7.46 7.36
CA PRO A 35 2.13 -8.43 8.04
C PRO A 35 2.85 -7.84 9.26
N GLU A 36 3.12 -6.52 9.26
CA GLU A 36 3.81 -5.85 10.37
C GLU A 36 2.94 -5.64 11.62
N THR A 37 1.65 -5.33 11.43
CA THR A 37 0.73 -4.99 12.54
C THR A 37 -0.37 -6.01 12.74
N GLY A 38 -0.59 -6.91 11.77
CA GLY A 38 -1.73 -7.82 11.74
C GLY A 38 -3.07 -7.12 11.46
N ALA A 39 -3.06 -5.82 11.17
CA ALA A 39 -4.28 -5.05 10.93
C ALA A 39 -4.97 -5.50 9.63
N LEU A 40 -6.30 -5.59 9.68
CA LEU A 40 -7.15 -5.81 8.51
C LEU A 40 -7.46 -4.45 7.88
N VAL A 41 -7.02 -4.28 6.63
CA VAL A 41 -7.20 -3.05 5.85
C VAL A 41 -7.94 -3.41 4.56
N PRO A 42 -8.96 -2.65 4.15
CA PRO A 42 -9.63 -2.90 2.88
C PRO A 42 -8.68 -2.66 1.71
N LEU A 43 -8.67 -3.58 0.74
CA LEU A 43 -7.88 -3.49 -0.49
C LEU A 43 -8.18 -2.19 -1.25
N ASP A 44 -9.45 -1.80 -1.29
CA ASP A 44 -9.89 -0.56 -1.94
C ASP A 44 -9.21 0.67 -1.31
N GLY A 45 -9.08 0.70 0.02
CA GLY A 45 -8.38 1.78 0.72
C GLY A 45 -6.87 1.81 0.44
N ILE A 46 -6.25 0.64 0.24
CA ILE A 46 -4.83 0.56 -0.16
C ILE A 46 -4.66 1.08 -1.60
N LEU A 47 -5.56 0.72 -2.51
CA LEU A 47 -5.55 1.18 -3.90
C LEU A 47 -5.84 2.68 -4.02
N ASP A 48 -6.75 3.20 -3.20
CA ASP A 48 -7.04 4.63 -3.11
C ASP A 48 -5.83 5.40 -2.58
N ALA A 49 -5.22 4.93 -1.49
CA ALA A 49 -3.98 5.50 -0.96
C ALA A 49 -2.85 5.47 -2.00
N LEU A 50 -2.68 4.36 -2.74
CA LEU A 50 -1.72 4.26 -3.84
C LEU A 50 -1.99 5.30 -4.93
N ARG A 51 -3.26 5.47 -5.32
CA ARG A 51 -3.66 6.43 -6.36
C ARG A 51 -3.47 7.88 -5.89
N ALA A 52 -3.80 8.19 -4.66
CA ALA A 52 -3.57 9.50 -4.06
C ALA A 52 -2.07 9.82 -3.98
N LEU A 53 -1.27 8.82 -3.61
CA LEU A 53 0.19 8.93 -3.52
C LEU A 53 0.83 9.12 -4.91
N ASP A 54 0.35 8.40 -5.93
CA ASP A 54 0.80 8.53 -7.33
C ASP A 54 0.37 9.89 -7.93
N SER A 55 -0.87 10.31 -7.66
CA SER A 55 -1.39 11.63 -8.09
C SER A 55 -0.64 12.81 -7.46
N GLY A 56 -0.21 12.66 -6.21
CA GLY A 56 0.64 13.65 -5.52
C GLY A 56 2.12 13.58 -5.91
N ALA A 57 2.59 12.46 -6.47
CA ALA A 57 3.96 12.31 -6.99
C ALA A 57 4.14 12.92 -8.39
N LEU A 58 3.04 13.08 -9.13
CA LEU A 58 3.00 13.61 -10.50
C LEU A 58 2.90 15.14 -10.56
N HIS A 59 3.02 15.85 -9.43
CA HIS A 59 2.91 17.31 -9.33
C HIS A 59 4.25 17.93 -8.90
#